data_AF-A0A817RMF7-F1
#
_entry.id   AF-A0A817RMF7-F1
#
_cell.length_a   1.000
_cell.length_b   1.000
_cell.length_c   1.000
_cell.angle_alpha   90.00
_cell.angle_beta   90.00
_cell.angle_gamma   90.00
#
_symmetry.space_group_name_H-M   'P 1'
#
loop_
_entity.id
_entity.type
_entity.pdbx_description
1 polymer ?
#
loop_
_entity_poly.entity_id
_entity_poly.type
_entity_poly.pdbx_seq_one_letter_code
_entity_poly.pdbx_strand_id
1 'polypeptide(L)'
;WNIRLGAEHGGLDFWLSSICCHAPNAPIFVVGTHSDVVSRIDLCQDDLKRRYPQITGFFNVSTRTHDNIKELIEAIIKTTLALPYMDKQIPKVWLTFEKLIGECKEDILTYDQVADIAPNAGIIDPGEIRQAIQFLSDFGSLQYFSSEHLKNYVVINPQWIINAMACIVSIKDSPVKKGRLYHSDIDVIWKNYDKNLHPWILKLTEAFDLTFPVPDQNMNLVSCLLPEKEPKYIWNNDANETEMREMKITYTFNYLP
;
A
#
# COMPACT_ATOMS: atom_id res chain seq x y z
N TRP A 1 -5.89 9.38 15.98
CA TRP A 1 -7.25 8.88 16.29
C TRP A 1 -8.07 10.01 16.94
N ASN A 2 -9.39 10.06 16.70
CA ASN A 2 -10.29 11.08 17.27
C ASN A 2 -10.60 10.77 18.74
N ILE A 3 -10.00 11.56 19.64
CA ILE A 3 -10.11 11.38 21.09
C ILE A 3 -11.56 11.28 21.58
N ARG A 4 -12.49 12.00 20.93
CA ARG A 4 -13.89 12.09 21.37
C ARG A 4 -14.64 10.75 21.34
N LEU A 5 -14.16 9.77 20.59
CA LEU A 5 -14.85 8.49 20.39
C LEU A 5 -14.44 7.41 21.40
N GLY A 6 -13.37 7.60 22.18
CA GLY A 6 -12.75 6.51 22.98
C GLY A 6 -11.88 5.55 22.14
N ALA A 7 -10.83 4.98 22.73
CA ALA A 7 -9.79 4.24 21.99
C ALA A 7 -10.33 2.95 21.35
N GLU A 8 -11.30 2.33 22.03
CA GLU A 8 -12.01 1.13 21.58
C GLU A 8 -12.88 1.41 20.34
N HIS A 9 -13.61 2.52 20.31
CA HIS A 9 -14.43 2.90 19.14
C HIS A 9 -13.58 3.56 18.03
N GLY A 10 -12.34 3.93 18.36
CA GLY A 10 -11.33 4.42 17.45
C GLY A 10 -10.63 3.37 16.59
N GLY A 11 -10.82 2.09 16.92
CA GLY A 11 -10.09 1.00 16.29
C GLY A 11 -8.58 1.09 16.52
N LEU A 12 -8.12 1.63 17.66
CA LEU A 12 -6.69 1.84 17.90
C LEU A 12 -5.89 0.53 17.82
N ASP A 13 -6.39 -0.54 18.45
CA ASP A 13 -5.77 -1.87 18.39
C ASP A 13 -5.77 -2.47 16.98
N PHE A 14 -6.82 -2.22 16.20
CA PHE A 14 -6.88 -2.63 14.79
C PHE A 14 -5.77 -1.96 13.99
N TRP A 15 -5.65 -0.62 14.09
CA TRP A 15 -4.63 0.13 13.36
C TRP A 15 -3.21 -0.20 13.81
N LEU A 16 -2.96 -0.35 15.11
CA LEU A 16 -1.64 -0.74 15.61
C LEU A 16 -1.25 -2.14 15.13
N SER A 17 -2.17 -3.10 15.19
CA SER A 17 -1.94 -4.45 14.68
C SER A 17 -1.69 -4.45 13.16
N SER A 18 -2.45 -3.66 12.41
CA SER A 18 -2.26 -3.47 10.96
C SER A 18 -0.88 -2.90 10.64
N ILE A 19 -0.48 -1.79 11.29
CA ILE A 19 0.85 -1.18 11.09
C ILE A 19 1.96 -2.18 11.45
N CYS A 20 1.85 -2.90 12.56
CA CYS A 20 2.85 -3.89 12.95
C CYS A 20 2.96 -5.06 11.97
N CYS A 21 1.86 -5.43 11.31
CA CYS A 21 1.85 -6.46 10.27
C CYS A 21 2.53 -5.99 8.98
N HIS A 22 2.30 -4.74 8.56
CA HIS A 22 2.80 -4.21 7.29
C HIS A 22 4.16 -3.52 7.38
N ALA A 23 4.51 -2.93 8.54
CA ALA A 23 5.72 -2.14 8.75
C ALA A 23 6.32 -2.41 10.14
N PRO A 24 6.83 -3.64 10.40
CA PRO A 24 7.24 -4.11 11.74
C PRO A 24 8.43 -3.36 12.37
N ASN A 25 9.16 -2.57 11.60
CA ASN A 25 10.32 -1.81 12.06
C ASN A 25 10.08 -0.29 12.08
N ALA A 26 8.86 0.16 11.74
CA ALA A 26 8.56 1.58 11.65
C ALA A 26 8.25 2.15 13.04
N PRO A 27 8.86 3.27 13.46
CA PRO A 27 8.49 3.92 14.71
C PRO A 27 7.04 4.43 14.64
N ILE A 28 6.27 4.21 15.70
CA ILE A 28 4.87 4.58 15.76
C ILE A 28 4.68 5.76 16.72
N PHE A 29 3.95 6.78 16.26
CA PHE A 29 3.45 7.85 17.10
C PHE A 29 1.94 7.71 17.27
N VAL A 30 1.47 7.60 18.51
CA VAL A 30 0.04 7.59 18.80
C VAL A 30 -0.41 9.03 19.07
N VAL A 31 -1.09 9.63 18.09
CA VAL A 31 -1.56 11.01 18.17
C VAL A 31 -3.08 11.03 18.40
N GLY A 32 -3.48 11.48 19.58
CA GLY A 32 -4.85 11.86 19.89
C GLY A 32 -5.12 13.29 19.44
N THR A 33 -6.12 13.48 18.58
CA THR A 33 -6.56 14.82 18.12
C THR A 33 -7.79 15.31 18.87
N HIS A 34 -8.02 16.62 18.90
CA HIS A 34 -9.13 17.30 19.61
C HIS A 34 -8.94 17.38 21.14
N SER A 35 -7.70 17.57 21.60
CA SER A 35 -7.38 17.74 23.03
C SER A 35 -8.00 19.00 23.66
N ASP A 36 -8.44 19.95 22.82
CA ASP A 36 -9.15 21.17 23.20
C ASP A 36 -10.58 20.93 23.71
N VAL A 37 -11.16 19.77 23.39
CA VAL A 37 -12.51 19.39 23.84
C VAL A 37 -12.49 18.32 24.91
N VAL A 38 -11.44 17.49 24.94
CA VAL A 38 -11.26 16.44 25.94
C VAL A 38 -9.82 16.48 26.42
N SER A 39 -9.63 16.87 27.68
CA SER A 39 -8.32 17.15 28.26
C SER A 39 -7.50 15.92 28.64
N ARG A 40 -8.14 14.76 28.88
CA ARG A 40 -7.46 13.49 29.19
C ARG A 40 -8.23 12.29 28.65
N ILE A 41 -7.52 11.44 27.91
CA ILE A 41 -7.91 10.03 27.74
C ILE A 41 -7.04 9.22 28.68
N ASP A 42 -7.66 8.33 29.43
CA ASP A 42 -6.99 7.28 30.17
C ASP A 42 -6.62 6.14 29.20
N LEU A 43 -5.59 6.37 28.39
CA LEU A 43 -4.95 5.31 27.61
C LEU A 43 -3.99 4.58 28.54
N CYS A 44 -4.11 3.26 28.64
CA CYS A 44 -3.11 2.44 29.32
C CYS A 44 -1.84 2.36 28.45
N GLN A 45 -1.03 3.43 28.48
CA GLN A 45 0.16 3.58 27.63
C GLN A 45 1.18 2.47 27.87
N ASP A 46 1.30 1.99 29.11
CA ASP A 46 2.25 0.93 29.46
C ASP A 46 1.86 -0.42 28.85
N ASP A 47 0.56 -0.76 28.83
CA ASP A 47 0.07 -1.95 28.15
C ASP A 47 0.31 -1.86 26.63
N LEU A 48 -0.02 -0.71 26.04
CA LEU A 48 0.18 -0.48 24.61
C LEU A 48 1.66 -0.56 24.20
N LYS A 49 2.57 0.05 24.98
CA LYS A 49 4.02 -0.07 24.72
C LYS A 49 4.52 -1.51 24.87
N ARG A 50 3.96 -2.27 25.81
CA ARG A 50 4.31 -3.69 25.98
C ARG A 50 3.86 -4.53 24.79
N ARG A 51 2.64 -4.31 24.28
CA ARG A 51 2.10 -5.02 23.10
C ARG A 51 2.72 -4.56 21.79
N TYR A 52 3.06 -3.28 21.70
CA TYR A 52 3.59 -2.62 20.51
C TYR A 52 4.87 -1.83 20.85
N PRO A 53 6.04 -2.50 20.94
CA PRO A 53 7.31 -1.87 21.29
C PRO A 53 7.77 -0.78 20.31
N GLN A 54 7.20 -0.75 19.11
CA GLN A 54 7.45 0.27 18.08
C GLN A 54 6.92 1.65 18.46
N ILE A 55 6.02 1.74 19.44
CA ILE A 55 5.47 3.03 19.89
C ILE A 55 6.56 3.87 20.55
N THR A 56 6.92 4.97 19.89
CA THR A 56 7.97 5.89 20.34
C THR A 56 7.41 7.01 21.21
N GLY A 57 6.11 7.33 21.09
CA GLY A 57 5.48 8.33 21.94
C GLY A 57 3.98 8.46 21.78
N PHE A 58 3.37 9.12 22.77
CA PHE A 58 1.96 9.46 22.82
C PHE A 58 1.82 10.98 22.86
N PHE A 59 0.98 11.53 22.00
CA PHE A 59 0.80 12.98 21.86
C PHE A 59 -0.69 13.30 21.82
N ASN A 60 -1.10 14.33 22.56
CA ASN A 60 -2.45 14.87 22.51
C ASN A 60 -2.38 16.27 21.92
N VAL A 61 -2.93 16.44 20.73
CA VAL A 61 -2.84 17.70 19.97
C VAL A 61 -4.20 18.29 19.67
N SER A 62 -4.24 19.61 19.53
CA SER A 62 -5.40 20.32 19.04
C SER A 62 -4.99 21.12 17.81
N THR A 63 -5.56 20.78 16.67
CA THR A 63 -5.35 21.52 15.42
C THR A 63 -6.03 22.89 15.45
N ARG A 64 -7.03 23.09 16.33
CA ARG A 64 -7.75 24.36 16.48
C ARG A 64 -6.95 25.38 17.29
N THR A 65 -6.41 24.95 18.43
CA THR A 65 -5.65 25.82 19.35
C THR A 65 -4.14 25.78 19.08
N HIS A 66 -3.69 24.85 18.23
CA HIS A 66 -2.28 24.54 17.94
C HIS A 66 -1.50 24.00 19.15
N ASP A 67 -2.21 23.52 20.18
CA ASP A 67 -1.59 22.96 21.38
C ASP A 67 -0.84 21.66 21.07
N ASN A 68 0.35 21.53 21.65
CA ASN A 68 1.26 20.37 21.57
C ASN A 68 1.74 19.99 20.16
N ILE A 69 1.48 20.84 19.14
CA ILE A 69 1.91 20.57 17.76
C ILE A 69 3.42 20.72 17.61
N LYS A 70 4.05 21.68 18.29
CA LYS A 70 5.50 21.90 18.21
C LYS A 70 6.27 20.73 18.81
N GLU A 71 5.82 20.27 19.97
CA GLU A 71 6.36 19.13 20.69
C GLU A 71 6.25 17.84 19.86
N LEU A 72 5.13 17.65 19.16
CA LEU A 72 4.97 16.55 18.22
C LEU A 72 5.97 16.64 17.05
N ILE A 73 6.14 17.82 16.45
CA ILE A 73 7.10 18.03 15.35
C ILE A 73 8.53 17.77 15.82
N GLU A 74 8.93 18.28 16.98
CA GLU A 74 10.25 18.04 17.55
C GLU A 74 10.51 16.56 17.81
N ALA A 75 9.51 15.83 18.33
CA ALA A 75 9.60 14.40 18.54
C ALA A 75 9.73 13.61 17.24
N ILE A 76 8.98 13.99 16.21
CA ILE A 76 9.09 13.41 14.86
C ILE A 76 10.50 13.63 14.32
N ILE A 77 11.00 14.88 14.33
CA ILE A 77 12.35 15.20 13.85
C ILE A 77 13.40 14.38 14.59
N LYS A 78 13.35 14.36 15.92
CA LYS A 78 14.31 13.62 16.75
C LYS A 78 14.30 12.12 16.43
N THR A 79 13.12 11.54 16.26
CA THR A 79 12.97 10.11 15.98
C THR A 79 13.43 9.78 14.57
N THR A 80 13.06 10.60 13.59
CA THR A 80 13.51 10.46 12.20
C THR A 80 15.03 10.51 12.12
N LEU A 81 15.68 11.49 12.78
CA LEU A 81 17.15 11.60 12.80
C LEU A 81 17.85 10.40 13.46
N ALA A 82 17.18 9.69 14.37
CA ALA A 82 17.71 8.50 15.03
C ALA A 82 17.52 7.21 14.22
N LEU A 83 16.86 7.27 13.05
CA LEU A 83 16.62 6.07 12.25
C LEU A 83 17.93 5.51 11.68
N PRO A 84 18.12 4.17 11.66
CA PRO A 84 19.40 3.54 11.30
C PRO A 84 19.94 3.88 9.90
N TYR A 85 19.08 4.38 9.02
CA TYR A 85 19.43 4.68 7.64
C TYR A 85 19.76 6.16 7.40
N MET A 86 19.56 7.06 8.36
CA MET A 86 19.82 8.50 8.16
C MET A 86 21.30 8.83 7.93
N ASP A 87 22.22 8.03 8.48
CA ASP A 87 23.66 8.21 8.28
C ASP A 87 24.20 7.55 7.00
N LYS A 88 23.33 6.89 6.21
CA LYS A 88 23.75 6.23 4.98
C LYS A 88 24.00 7.26 3.89
N GLN A 89 25.18 7.18 3.28
CA GLN A 89 25.52 8.01 2.13
C GLN A 89 24.90 7.42 0.87
N ILE A 90 24.32 8.29 0.04
CA ILE A 90 23.76 7.95 -1.26
C ILE A 90 24.49 8.72 -2.37
N PRO A 91 24.64 8.13 -3.57
CA PRO A 91 25.25 8.83 -4.69
C PRO A 91 24.46 10.09 -5.06
N LYS A 92 25.13 11.24 -5.06
CA LYS A 92 24.50 12.53 -5.44
C LYS A 92 23.91 12.51 -6.85
N VAL A 93 24.51 11.72 -7.76
CA VAL A 93 24.03 11.52 -9.12
C VAL A 93 22.61 10.92 -9.16
N TRP A 94 22.23 10.08 -8.19
CA TRP A 94 20.87 9.51 -8.11
C TRP A 94 19.83 10.57 -7.73
N LEU A 95 20.18 11.53 -6.87
CA LEU A 95 19.31 12.65 -6.53
C LEU A 95 19.16 13.64 -7.70
N THR A 96 20.22 13.85 -8.47
CA THR A 96 20.13 14.64 -9.71
C THR A 96 19.24 13.94 -10.72
N PHE A 97 19.38 12.62 -10.85
CA PHE A 97 18.56 11.80 -11.73
C PHE A 97 17.08 11.84 -11.36
N GLU A 98 16.76 11.69 -10.07
CA GLU A 98 15.40 11.86 -9.54
C GLU A 98 14.78 13.20 -9.93
N LYS A 99 15.52 14.30 -9.79
CA LYS A 99 15.04 15.64 -10.17
C LYS A 99 14.76 15.75 -11.67
N LEU A 100 15.66 15.26 -12.51
CA LEU A 100 15.48 15.28 -13.96
C LEU A 100 14.26 14.47 -14.39
N ILE A 101 14.05 13.30 -13.78
CA ILE A 101 12.87 12.49 -14.00
C ILE A 101 11.60 13.22 -13.52
N GLY A 102 11.65 13.86 -12.36
CA GLY A 102 10.52 14.63 -11.80
C GLY A 102 10.13 15.88 -12.59
N GLU A 103 10.97 16.33 -13.52
CA GLU A 103 10.66 17.42 -14.45
C GLU A 103 9.87 16.94 -15.68
N CYS A 104 9.77 15.62 -15.90
CA CYS A 104 8.92 15.04 -16.94
C CYS A 104 7.44 15.35 -16.67
N LYS A 105 6.67 15.58 -17.73
CA LYS A 105 5.23 15.89 -17.60
C LYS A 105 4.38 14.63 -17.55
N GLU A 106 4.92 13.54 -18.06
CA GLU A 106 4.29 12.24 -18.16
C GLU A 106 4.32 11.52 -16.82
N ASP A 107 3.20 10.91 -16.43
CA ASP A 107 3.13 10.13 -15.19
C ASP A 107 3.86 8.78 -15.28
N ILE A 108 4.06 8.28 -16.50
CA ILE A 108 4.66 6.98 -16.80
C ILE A 108 5.55 7.11 -18.04
N LEU A 109 6.72 6.49 -17.98
CA LEU A 109 7.68 6.42 -19.08
C LEU A 109 8.08 4.96 -19.29
N THR A 110 8.57 4.65 -20.49
CA THR A 110 9.25 3.36 -20.72
C THR A 110 10.58 3.34 -19.98
N TYR A 111 11.06 2.14 -19.65
CA TYR A 111 12.37 1.97 -19.03
C TYR A 111 13.48 2.61 -19.88
N ASP A 112 13.43 2.44 -21.20
CA ASP A 112 14.43 2.98 -22.12
C ASP A 112 14.42 4.51 -22.13
N GLN A 113 13.24 5.15 -22.12
CA GLN A 113 13.15 6.62 -21.98
C GLN A 113 13.76 7.12 -20.68
N VAL A 114 13.57 6.39 -19.58
CA VAL A 114 14.18 6.75 -18.28
C VAL A 114 15.69 6.52 -18.31
N ALA A 115 16.15 5.44 -18.94
CA ALA A 115 17.57 5.17 -19.13
C ALA A 115 18.26 6.23 -19.99
N ASP A 116 17.59 6.78 -21.00
CA ASP A 116 18.10 7.86 -21.86
C ASP A 116 18.27 9.20 -21.11
N ILE A 117 17.57 9.39 -19.99
CA ILE A 117 17.72 10.58 -19.12
C ILE A 117 18.96 10.44 -18.22
N ALA A 118 19.34 9.21 -17.86
CA ALA A 118 20.38 8.95 -16.85
C ALA A 118 21.77 9.55 -17.19
N PRO A 119 22.24 9.58 -18.45
CA PRO A 119 23.48 10.25 -18.82
C PRO A 119 23.50 11.75 -18.49
N ASN A 120 22.36 12.44 -18.52
CA ASN A 120 22.27 13.86 -18.16
C ASN A 120 22.49 14.08 -16.65
N ALA A 121 22.26 13.06 -15.82
CA ALA A 121 22.59 13.06 -14.40
C ALA A 121 24.04 12.65 -14.11
N GLY A 122 24.78 12.19 -15.12
CA GLY A 122 26.13 11.63 -15.00
C GLY A 122 26.18 10.11 -14.78
N ILE A 123 25.07 9.40 -14.98
CA ILE A 123 24.98 7.94 -14.84
C ILE A 123 25.08 7.31 -16.23
N ILE A 124 26.17 6.58 -16.50
CA ILE A 124 26.45 6.00 -17.83
C ILE A 124 26.33 4.48 -17.80
N ASP A 125 26.71 3.85 -16.68
CA ASP A 125 26.70 2.40 -16.55
C ASP A 125 25.26 1.87 -16.46
N PRO A 126 24.83 0.93 -17.33
CA PRO A 126 23.47 0.38 -17.29
C PRO A 126 23.13 -0.34 -15.98
N GLY A 127 24.14 -0.90 -15.28
CA GLY A 127 23.97 -1.50 -13.97
C GLY A 127 23.65 -0.46 -12.90
N GLU A 128 24.36 0.68 -12.92
CA GLU A 128 24.09 1.82 -12.05
C GLU A 128 22.72 2.44 -12.31
N ILE A 129 22.28 2.56 -13.58
CA ILE A 129 20.92 3.04 -13.91
C ILE A 129 19.86 2.15 -13.23
N ARG A 130 20.01 0.83 -13.34
CA ARG A 130 19.08 -0.11 -12.71
C ARG A 130 19.08 0.03 -11.19
N GLN A 131 20.25 0.19 -10.57
CA GLN A 131 20.38 0.41 -9.13
C GLN A 131 19.71 1.72 -8.69
N ALA A 132 19.91 2.81 -9.44
CA ALA A 132 19.30 4.09 -9.16
C ALA A 132 17.76 4.01 -9.27
N ILE A 133 17.22 3.40 -10.33
CA ILE A 133 15.77 3.20 -10.49
C ILE A 133 15.21 2.36 -9.34
N GLN A 134 15.87 1.24 -8.99
CA GLN A 134 15.41 0.40 -7.89
C GLN A 134 15.45 1.15 -6.55
N PHE A 135 16.52 1.91 -6.29
CA PHE A 135 16.65 2.72 -5.08
C PHE A 135 15.53 3.76 -4.97
N LEU A 136 15.25 4.49 -6.05
CA LEU A 136 14.16 5.48 -6.08
C LEU A 136 12.79 4.83 -5.94
N SER A 137 12.62 3.60 -6.46
CA SER A 137 11.41 2.81 -6.26
C SER A 137 11.23 2.35 -4.82
N ASP A 138 12.30 1.91 -4.15
CA ASP A 138 12.26 1.50 -2.74
C ASP A 138 11.99 2.71 -1.82
N PHE A 139 12.45 3.90 -2.22
CA PHE A 139 12.17 5.15 -1.54
C PHE A 139 10.75 5.68 -1.81
N GLY A 140 10.13 5.27 -2.91
CA GLY A 140 8.78 5.63 -3.30
C GLY A 140 8.66 6.97 -4.03
N SER A 141 9.76 7.53 -4.54
CA SER A 141 9.69 8.76 -5.37
C SER A 141 9.24 8.48 -6.80
N LEU A 142 9.50 7.28 -7.30
CA LEU A 142 8.92 6.68 -8.49
C LEU A 142 8.52 5.24 -8.18
N GLN A 143 7.94 4.53 -9.13
CA GLN A 143 7.66 3.11 -8.99
C GLN A 143 8.13 2.29 -10.19
N TYR A 144 8.89 1.24 -9.90
CA TYR A 144 9.39 0.29 -10.89
C TYR A 144 9.22 -1.14 -10.40
N PHE A 145 8.81 -2.03 -11.30
CA PHE A 145 8.59 -3.44 -10.99
C PHE A 145 9.48 -4.29 -11.88
N SER A 146 10.41 -5.04 -11.27
CA SER A 146 11.36 -5.89 -11.98
C SER A 146 10.76 -7.18 -12.56
N SER A 147 9.46 -7.43 -12.33
CA SER A 147 8.77 -8.60 -12.86
C SER A 147 8.70 -8.58 -14.39
N GLU A 148 8.78 -9.75 -15.02
CA GLU A 148 8.84 -9.90 -16.49
C GLU A 148 7.73 -9.14 -17.24
N HIS A 149 6.53 -9.06 -16.66
CA HIS A 149 5.37 -8.43 -17.28
C HIS A 149 5.27 -6.91 -17.02
N LEU A 150 6.03 -6.39 -16.05
CA LEU A 150 5.93 -4.99 -15.62
C LEU A 150 7.18 -4.16 -15.85
N LYS A 151 8.34 -4.79 -16.09
CA LYS A 151 9.67 -4.15 -16.24
C LYS A 151 9.82 -3.13 -17.37
N ASN A 152 8.85 -3.06 -18.28
CA ASN A 152 8.96 -2.17 -19.45
C ASN A 152 8.67 -0.71 -19.12
N TYR A 153 8.06 -0.42 -17.97
CA TYR A 153 7.64 0.92 -17.59
C TYR A 153 8.14 1.31 -16.21
N VAL A 154 8.35 2.61 -16.04
CA VAL A 154 8.65 3.28 -14.78
C VAL A 154 7.57 4.33 -14.58
N VAL A 155 6.86 4.24 -13.47
CA VAL A 155 5.84 5.23 -13.11
C VAL A 155 6.53 6.34 -12.33
N ILE A 156 6.57 7.53 -12.91
CA ILE A 156 7.23 8.70 -12.34
C ILE A 156 6.37 9.35 -11.26
N ASN A 157 5.05 9.33 -11.44
CA ASN A 157 4.11 9.85 -10.46
C ASN A 157 3.38 8.70 -9.75
N PRO A 158 3.75 8.34 -8.51
CA PRO A 158 3.11 7.23 -7.78
C PRO A 158 1.60 7.36 -7.63
N GLN A 159 1.05 8.58 -7.61
CA GLN A 159 -0.38 8.82 -7.54
C GLN A 159 -1.13 8.23 -8.75
N TRP A 160 -0.47 8.14 -9.90
CA TRP A 160 -1.05 7.57 -11.11
C TRP A 160 -1.37 6.08 -10.96
N ILE A 161 -0.48 5.29 -10.32
CA ILE A 161 -0.74 3.88 -10.00
C ILE A 161 -1.92 3.76 -9.03
N ILE A 162 -1.94 4.58 -7.99
CA ILE A 162 -3.01 4.57 -6.98
C ILE A 162 -4.36 4.81 -7.67
N ASN A 163 -4.44 5.79 -8.56
CA ASN A 163 -5.64 6.09 -9.33
C ASN A 163 -6.03 4.93 -10.24
N ALA A 164 -5.06 4.30 -10.91
CA ALA A 164 -5.31 3.18 -11.83
C ALA A 164 -5.89 1.96 -11.11
N MET A 165 -5.36 1.64 -9.92
CA MET A 165 -5.88 0.57 -9.07
C MET A 165 -7.25 0.94 -8.49
N ALA A 166 -7.44 2.20 -8.08
CA ALA A 166 -8.71 2.68 -7.53
C ALA A 166 -9.87 2.53 -8.53
N CYS A 167 -9.62 2.58 -9.85
CA CYS A 167 -10.65 2.33 -10.87
C CYS A 167 -11.30 0.93 -10.79
N ILE A 168 -10.61 -0.07 -10.24
CA ILE A 168 -11.18 -1.42 -10.05
C ILE A 168 -12.09 -1.46 -8.82
N VAL A 169 -11.61 -0.89 -7.71
CA VAL A 169 -12.23 -1.05 -6.39
C VAL A 169 -13.33 -0.01 -6.14
N SER A 170 -13.13 1.19 -6.66
CA SER A 170 -14.07 2.30 -6.51
C SER A 170 -14.99 2.33 -7.71
N ILE A 171 -16.31 2.19 -7.50
CA ILE A 171 -17.41 2.94 -8.16
C ILE A 171 -18.72 2.14 -8.02
N LYS A 172 -19.80 2.84 -7.59
CA LYS A 172 -21.16 2.31 -7.46
C LYS A 172 -21.78 1.83 -8.79
N ASP A 173 -21.19 2.24 -9.91
CA ASP A 173 -21.56 1.89 -11.30
C ASP A 173 -20.40 1.20 -12.07
N SER A 174 -19.50 0.51 -11.37
CA SER A 174 -18.40 -0.22 -12.01
C SER A 174 -18.95 -1.36 -12.87
N PRO A 175 -18.37 -1.64 -14.06
CA PRO A 175 -18.72 -2.84 -14.83
C PRO A 175 -18.37 -4.13 -14.06
N VAL A 176 -17.50 -4.05 -13.04
CA VAL A 176 -17.18 -5.18 -12.16
C VAL A 176 -18.39 -5.55 -11.30
N LYS A 177 -19.05 -6.67 -11.64
CA LYS A 177 -20.23 -7.16 -10.92
C LYS A 177 -19.94 -8.47 -10.20
N LYS A 178 -20.28 -8.54 -8.91
CA LYS A 178 -20.06 -9.74 -8.05
C LYS A 178 -18.60 -10.21 -8.09
N GLY A 179 -17.66 -9.26 -8.08
CA GLY A 179 -16.23 -9.56 -8.14
C GLY A 179 -15.75 -10.13 -9.47
N ARG A 180 -16.47 -9.94 -10.57
CA ARG A 180 -16.05 -10.39 -11.91
C ARG A 180 -15.69 -9.21 -12.78
N LEU A 181 -14.44 -9.18 -13.24
CA LEU A 181 -13.89 -8.22 -14.17
C LEU A 181 -13.71 -8.89 -15.54
N TYR A 182 -14.61 -8.65 -16.50
CA TYR A 182 -14.46 -9.17 -17.85
C TYR A 182 -13.43 -8.34 -18.64
N HIS A 183 -12.61 -9.01 -19.45
CA HIS A 183 -11.61 -8.30 -20.27
C HIS A 183 -12.24 -7.39 -21.33
N SER A 184 -13.50 -7.62 -21.70
CA SER A 184 -14.28 -6.71 -22.56
C SER A 184 -14.53 -5.34 -21.93
N ASP A 185 -14.50 -5.25 -20.59
CA ASP A 185 -14.85 -4.03 -19.86
C ASP A 185 -13.63 -3.20 -19.45
N ILE A 186 -12.42 -3.72 -19.72
CA ILE A 186 -11.12 -3.08 -19.42
C ILE A 186 -11.04 -1.65 -19.99
N ASP A 187 -11.46 -1.48 -21.25
CA ASP A 187 -11.47 -0.19 -21.93
C ASP A 187 -12.44 0.83 -21.28
N VAL A 188 -13.46 0.35 -20.58
CA VAL A 188 -14.43 1.19 -19.88
C VAL A 188 -13.87 1.62 -18.52
N ILE A 189 -13.21 0.70 -17.80
CA ILE A 189 -12.63 0.94 -16.48
C ILE A 189 -11.50 1.95 -16.57
N TRP A 190 -10.57 1.73 -17.50
CA TRP A 190 -9.41 2.59 -17.68
C TRP A 190 -9.55 3.55 -18.86
N LYS A 191 -10.78 3.99 -19.17
CA LYS A 191 -11.08 4.89 -20.30
C LYS A 191 -10.25 6.19 -20.34
N ASN A 192 -9.71 6.63 -19.21
CA ASN A 192 -8.90 7.84 -19.07
C ASN A 192 -7.39 7.57 -19.23
N TYR A 193 -7.01 6.32 -19.45
CA TYR A 193 -5.63 5.88 -19.63
C TYR A 193 -5.39 5.50 -21.09
N ASP A 194 -4.13 5.46 -21.51
CA ASP A 194 -3.78 4.96 -22.84
C ASP A 194 -4.16 3.48 -22.95
N LYS A 195 -4.86 3.12 -24.03
CA LYS A 195 -5.26 1.74 -24.34
C LYS A 195 -4.08 0.79 -24.42
N ASN A 196 -2.92 1.28 -24.86
CA ASN A 196 -1.70 0.47 -24.91
C ASN A 196 -1.23 0.03 -23.52
N LEU A 197 -1.59 0.79 -22.47
CA LEU A 197 -1.25 0.49 -21.09
C LEU A 197 -2.26 -0.43 -20.41
N HIS A 198 -3.46 -0.63 -20.95
CA HIS A 198 -4.50 -1.44 -20.31
C HIS A 198 -4.04 -2.86 -19.94
N PRO A 199 -3.34 -3.61 -20.81
CA PRO A 199 -2.82 -4.93 -20.45
C PRO A 199 -1.80 -4.86 -19.32
N TRP A 200 -0.95 -3.84 -19.32
CA TRP A 200 0.05 -3.63 -18.28
C TRP A 200 -0.60 -3.25 -16.95
N ILE A 201 -1.63 -2.39 -16.94
CA ILE A 201 -2.40 -2.03 -15.74
C ILE A 201 -3.12 -3.26 -15.18
N LEU A 202 -3.70 -4.12 -16.02
CA LEU A 202 -4.28 -5.38 -15.55
C LEU A 202 -3.23 -6.24 -14.83
N LYS A 203 -2.05 -6.43 -15.44
CA LYS A 203 -0.93 -7.17 -14.81
C LYS A 203 -0.42 -6.51 -13.53
N LEU A 204 -0.44 -5.19 -13.46
CA LEU A 204 -0.12 -4.47 -12.25
C LEU A 204 -1.11 -4.84 -11.14
N THR A 205 -2.40 -4.89 -11.44
CA THR A 205 -3.43 -5.20 -10.43
C THR A 205 -3.39 -6.66 -9.99
N GLU A 206 -2.94 -7.56 -10.86
CA GLU A 206 -2.63 -8.95 -10.51
C GLU A 206 -1.42 -9.03 -9.57
N ALA A 207 -0.36 -8.27 -9.85
CA ALA A 207 0.86 -8.24 -9.01
C ALA A 207 0.63 -7.68 -7.60
N PHE A 208 -0.44 -6.90 -7.40
CA PHE A 208 -0.85 -6.35 -6.11
C PHE A 208 -1.99 -7.15 -5.45
N ASP A 209 -2.28 -8.36 -5.96
CA ASP A 209 -3.32 -9.26 -5.42
C ASP A 209 -4.73 -8.64 -5.36
N LEU A 210 -4.99 -7.62 -6.19
CA LEU A 210 -6.31 -6.99 -6.31
C LEU A 210 -7.20 -7.79 -7.26
N THR A 211 -6.61 -8.37 -8.30
CA THR A 211 -7.33 -9.18 -9.27
C THR A 211 -6.62 -10.51 -9.55
N PHE A 212 -7.40 -11.56 -9.80
CA PHE A 212 -6.88 -12.90 -10.03
C PHE A 212 -7.40 -13.44 -11.36
N PRO A 213 -6.54 -13.78 -12.33
CA PRO A 213 -7.00 -14.29 -13.62
C PRO A 213 -7.71 -15.63 -13.43
N VAL A 214 -8.84 -15.81 -14.12
CA VAL A 214 -9.57 -17.09 -14.12
C VAL A 214 -9.09 -17.95 -15.30
N PRO A 215 -8.57 -19.17 -15.05
CA PRO A 215 -8.15 -20.05 -16.13
C PRO A 215 -9.28 -20.28 -17.15
N ASP A 216 -8.91 -20.29 -18.42
CA ASP A 216 -9.81 -20.55 -19.56
C ASP A 216 -10.98 -19.56 -19.71
N GLN A 217 -10.92 -18.41 -19.03
CA GLN A 217 -11.91 -17.34 -19.16
C GLN A 217 -11.21 -16.00 -19.39
N ASN A 218 -11.76 -15.18 -20.27
CA ASN A 218 -11.30 -13.80 -20.49
C ASN A 218 -11.83 -12.87 -19.38
N MET A 219 -11.51 -13.20 -18.13
CA MET A 219 -11.90 -12.42 -16.95
C MET A 219 -10.93 -12.60 -15.78
N ASN A 220 -10.93 -11.62 -14.88
CA ASN A 220 -10.28 -11.67 -13.58
C ASN A 220 -11.33 -11.61 -12.46
N LEU A 221 -11.03 -12.22 -11.32
CA LEU A 221 -11.80 -12.07 -10.07
C LEU A 221 -11.24 -10.93 -9.26
N VAL A 222 -12.14 -10.11 -8.69
CA VAL A 222 -11.82 -9.03 -7.76
C VAL A 222 -12.30 -9.47 -6.38
N SER A 223 -11.39 -9.95 -5.55
CA SER A 223 -11.69 -10.63 -4.27
C SER A 223 -12.51 -9.75 -3.32
N CYS A 224 -12.16 -8.47 -3.22
CA CYS A 224 -12.83 -7.50 -2.34
C CYS A 224 -14.24 -7.10 -2.79
N LEU A 225 -14.67 -7.51 -4.00
CA LEU A 225 -16.02 -7.24 -4.53
C LEU A 225 -16.85 -8.53 -4.66
N LEU A 226 -16.36 -9.66 -4.13
CA LEU A 226 -17.14 -10.88 -4.05
C LEU A 226 -18.34 -10.70 -3.11
N PRO A 227 -19.48 -11.36 -3.38
CA PRO A 227 -20.62 -11.30 -2.48
C PRO A 227 -20.27 -11.88 -1.10
N GLU A 228 -20.63 -11.17 -0.03
CA GLU A 228 -20.50 -11.67 1.35
C GLU A 228 -21.39 -12.89 1.63
N LYS A 229 -22.45 -13.06 0.83
CA LYS A 229 -23.41 -14.15 1.01
C LYS A 229 -22.74 -15.49 0.74
N GLU A 230 -22.67 -16.31 1.78
CA GLU A 230 -22.17 -17.68 1.69
C GLU A 230 -22.90 -18.45 0.57
N PRO A 231 -22.16 -19.10 -0.33
CA PRO A 231 -22.76 -19.93 -1.35
C PRO A 231 -23.44 -21.13 -0.69
N LYS A 232 -24.63 -21.50 -1.19
CA LYS A 232 -25.25 -22.77 -0.81
C LYS A 232 -24.43 -23.91 -1.43
N TYR A 233 -23.43 -24.38 -0.70
CA TYR A 233 -22.62 -25.52 -1.09
C TYR A 233 -23.00 -26.71 -0.22
N ILE A 234 -23.38 -27.82 -0.85
CA ILE A 234 -23.64 -29.07 -0.16
C ILE A 234 -22.32 -29.83 -0.19
N TRP A 235 -21.69 -29.99 0.97
CA TRP A 235 -20.60 -30.96 1.11
C TRP A 235 -21.15 -32.34 0.78
N ASN A 236 -20.60 -32.98 -0.26
CA ASN A 236 -21.05 -34.29 -0.70
C ASN A 236 -20.52 -35.35 0.28
N ASN A 237 -21.20 -35.48 1.41
CA ASN A 237 -20.96 -36.52 2.41
C ASN A 237 -21.67 -37.79 1.95
N ASP A 238 -21.24 -38.39 0.84
CA ASP A 238 -21.68 -39.75 0.50
C ASP A 238 -21.14 -40.70 1.58
N ALA A 239 -21.93 -40.85 2.66
CA ALA A 239 -21.65 -41.62 3.86
C ALA A 239 -21.62 -43.15 3.63
N ASN A 240 -21.60 -43.57 2.36
CA ASN A 240 -21.53 -44.98 1.95
C ASN A 240 -20.14 -45.42 1.50
N GLU A 241 -19.15 -44.51 1.43
CA GLU A 241 -17.74 -44.90 1.32
C GLU A 241 -17.12 -44.93 2.72
N THR A 242 -16.94 -46.13 3.26
CA THR A 242 -16.48 -46.45 4.63
C THR A 242 -15.07 -45.95 5.02
N GLU A 243 -14.44 -45.07 4.24
CA GLU A 243 -13.07 -44.58 4.48
C GLU A 243 -12.88 -43.05 4.42
N MET A 244 -13.94 -42.25 4.26
CA MET A 244 -13.77 -40.79 4.30
C MET A 244 -13.59 -40.29 5.74
N ARG A 245 -12.43 -39.69 6.03
CA ARG A 245 -12.13 -39.02 7.32
C ARG A 245 -12.14 -37.51 7.12
N GLU A 246 -12.99 -36.81 7.88
CA GLU A 246 -12.98 -35.35 7.92
C GLU A 246 -11.84 -34.87 8.83
N MET A 247 -11.04 -33.92 8.34
CA MET A 247 -10.03 -33.22 9.14
C MET A 247 -10.40 -31.74 9.21
N LYS A 248 -10.68 -31.25 10.42
CA LYS A 248 -10.91 -29.83 10.68
C LYS A 248 -9.65 -29.21 11.29
N ILE A 249 -9.12 -28.19 10.64
CA ILE A 249 -8.01 -27.38 11.15
C ILE A 249 -8.53 -25.99 11.45
N THR A 250 -8.37 -25.53 12.69
CA THR A 250 -8.76 -24.18 13.12
C THR A 250 -7.51 -23.33 13.30
N TYR A 251 -7.39 -22.26 12.52
CA TYR A 251 -6.33 -21.26 12.68
C TYR A 251 -6.86 -20.09 13.51
N THR A 252 -6.15 -19.73 14.58
CA THR A 252 -6.50 -18.56 15.41
C THR A 252 -5.44 -17.49 15.19
N PHE A 253 -5.87 -16.34 14.66
CA PHE A 253 -5.01 -15.19 14.40
C PHE A 253 -5.29 -14.11 15.45
N ASN A 254 -4.24 -13.48 15.97
CA ASN A 254 -4.39 -12.31 16.84
C ASN A 254 -4.90 -11.08 16.06
N TYR A 255 -4.59 -11.04 14.76
CA TYR A 255 -5.05 -10.04 13.80
C TYR A 255 -5.08 -10.71 12.43
N LEU A 256 -6.18 -10.53 11.68
CA LEU A 256 -6.31 -10.98 10.29
C LEU A 256 -6.37 -9.72 9.41
N PRO A 257 -5.36 -9.48 8.55
CA PRO A 257 -5.32 -8.34 7.64
C PRO A 257 -6.46 -8.29 6.63
#